data_AF-A0A0P1APA0-F1
#
_entry.id   AF-A0A0P1APA0-F1
#
_cell.length_a   1.000
_cell.length_b   1.000
_cell.length_c   1.000
_cell.angle_alpha   90.00
_cell.angle_beta   90.00
_cell.angle_gamma   90.00
#
_symmetry.space_group_name_H-M   'P 1'
#
loop_
_entity.id
_entity.type
_entity.pdbx_description
1 polymer ?
#
loop_
_entity_poly.entity_id
_entity_poly.type
_entity_poly.pdbx_seq_one_letter_code
_entity_poly.pdbx_strand_id
1 'polypeptide(L)'
;MIGLSLECGAFLAGLAFVHVSSNAKAAFMSIRVMENLFGSMFFACVGMILHPMFLIRNAGEILSMVLMIVGIKTMSMTVVMTFFRISPRKALMAAVGLCQIGELALIFMIKAHASQLVSRRTYLLFVGAISVFLACSSVFNRRVVLARQKSIYRLPLTQDKPIEQHRIADVKSQQHEGSSAFLDSEKGKDSFSPSRRHQVSKN
;
A
#
# COMPACT_ATOMS: atom_id res chain seq x y z
N MET A 1 0.22 -20.58 -31.13
CA MET A 1 0.09 -19.75 -29.91
C MET A 1 1.47 -19.65 -29.31
N ILE A 2 2.02 -18.45 -29.16
CA ILE A 2 3.30 -18.21 -28.48
C ILE A 2 3.35 -19.05 -27.19
N GLY A 3 4.32 -19.96 -27.05
CA GLY A 3 4.47 -20.90 -25.93
C GLY A 3 4.87 -20.25 -24.61
N LEU A 4 4.46 -18.99 -24.39
CA LEU A 4 4.66 -18.29 -23.13
C LEU A 4 3.66 -18.85 -22.12
N SER A 5 4.18 -19.30 -20.98
CA SER A 5 3.40 -19.92 -19.90
C SER A 5 2.24 -19.02 -19.47
N LEU A 6 1.04 -19.58 -19.28
CA LEU A 6 -0.19 -18.86 -18.90
C LEU A 6 0.01 -17.95 -17.66
N GLU A 7 0.87 -18.39 -16.75
CA GLU A 7 1.31 -17.69 -15.54
C GLU A 7 2.02 -16.37 -15.86
N CYS A 8 2.86 -16.35 -16.90
CA CYS A 8 3.60 -15.16 -17.31
C CYS A 8 2.67 -14.13 -17.99
N GLY A 9 1.69 -14.62 -18.77
CA GLY A 9 0.65 -13.78 -19.37
C GLY A 9 -0.25 -13.10 -18.33
N ALA A 10 -0.65 -13.84 -17.28
CA ALA A 10 -1.45 -13.29 -16.18
C ALA A 10 -0.68 -12.22 -15.38
N PHE A 11 0.61 -12.43 -15.12
CA PHE A 11 1.47 -11.44 -14.47
C PHE A 11 1.61 -10.16 -15.31
N LEU A 12 1.86 -10.30 -16.62
CA LEU A 12 2.01 -9.16 -17.53
C LEU A 12 0.71 -8.35 -17.64
N ALA A 13 -0.45 -9.04 -17.71
CA ALA A 13 -1.76 -8.39 -17.73
C ALA A 13 -2.00 -7.56 -16.45
N GLY A 14 -1.61 -8.09 -15.28
CA GLY A 14 -1.67 -7.35 -14.01
C GLY A 14 -0.77 -6.12 -14.00
N LEU A 15 0.45 -6.22 -14.53
CA LEU A 15 1.38 -5.08 -14.64
C LEU A 15 0.88 -4.01 -15.62
N ALA A 16 0.29 -4.41 -16.75
CA ALA A 16 -0.31 -3.51 -17.71
C ALA A 16 -1.51 -2.76 -17.12
N PHE A 17 -2.34 -3.46 -16.33
CA PHE A 17 -3.51 -2.89 -15.65
C PHE A 17 -3.15 -1.76 -14.68
N VAL A 18 -2.04 -1.91 -13.93
CA VAL A 18 -1.56 -0.90 -12.97
C VAL A 18 -1.21 0.44 -13.63
N HIS A 19 -0.71 0.43 -14.88
CA HIS A 19 -0.23 1.65 -15.55
C HIS A 19 -1.35 2.46 -16.23
N VAL A 20 -2.50 1.85 -16.55
CA VAL A 20 -3.54 2.46 -17.40
C VAL A 20 -4.64 3.17 -16.58
N SER A 21 -4.85 2.79 -15.32
CA SER A 21 -6.06 3.20 -14.60
C SER A 21 -5.87 4.52 -13.83
N SER A 22 -6.51 5.60 -14.32
CA SER A 22 -6.63 6.90 -13.62
C SER A 22 -7.71 6.87 -12.51
N ASN A 23 -8.71 5.98 -12.63
CA ASN A 23 -9.78 5.74 -11.64
C ASN A 23 -9.53 4.45 -10.81
N ALA A 24 -8.26 4.17 -10.49
CA ALA A 24 -7.85 2.87 -10.00
C ALA A 24 -8.26 2.55 -8.56
N LYS A 25 -8.71 3.51 -7.76
CA LYS A 25 -8.97 3.31 -6.32
C LYS A 25 -10.01 2.21 -6.05
N ALA A 26 -11.13 2.22 -6.79
CA ALA A 26 -12.16 1.20 -6.63
C ALA A 26 -11.70 -0.17 -7.15
N ALA A 27 -10.99 -0.20 -8.28
CA ALA A 27 -10.45 -1.45 -8.83
C ALA A 27 -9.39 -2.08 -7.93
N PHE A 28 -8.51 -1.28 -7.32
CA PHE A 28 -7.51 -1.77 -6.37
C PHE A 28 -8.14 -2.37 -5.11
N MET A 29 -9.25 -1.80 -4.62
CA MET A 29 -9.96 -2.38 -3.48
C MET A 29 -10.52 -3.77 -3.82
N SER A 30 -11.15 -3.93 -4.98
CA SER A 30 -11.67 -5.22 -5.44
C SER A 30 -10.57 -6.24 -5.68
N ILE A 31 -9.44 -5.84 -6.30
CA ILE A 31 -8.29 -6.72 -6.52
C ILE A 31 -7.71 -7.20 -5.19
N ARG A 32 -7.62 -6.33 -4.18
CA ARG A 32 -7.09 -6.69 -2.86
C ARG A 32 -7.95 -7.72 -2.14
N VAL A 33 -9.28 -7.67 -2.30
CA VAL A 33 -10.17 -8.70 -1.76
C VAL A 33 -9.93 -10.04 -2.43
N MET A 34 -9.77 -10.07 -3.75
CA MET A 34 -9.46 -11.29 -4.50
C MET A 34 -8.09 -11.86 -4.13
N GLU A 35 -7.07 -11.01 -3.97
CA GLU A 35 -5.74 -11.38 -3.49
C GLU A 35 -5.82 -12.11 -2.14
N ASN A 36 -6.58 -11.57 -1.19
CA ASN A 36 -6.78 -12.20 0.13
C ASN A 36 -7.53 -13.53 0.04
N LEU A 37 -8.56 -13.63 -0.81
CA LEU A 37 -9.33 -14.85 -1.00
C LEU A 37 -8.45 -15.95 -1.61
N PHE A 38 -7.75 -15.65 -2.71
CA PHE A 38 -6.85 -16.59 -3.37
C PHE A 38 -5.68 -16.98 -2.48
N GLY A 39 -5.10 -16.03 -1.72
CA GLY A 39 -4.07 -16.32 -0.74
C GLY A 39 -4.54 -17.31 0.33
N SER A 40 -5.75 -17.12 0.87
CA SER A 40 -6.31 -18.05 1.87
C SER A 40 -6.54 -19.46 1.30
N MET A 41 -7.06 -19.56 0.07
CA MET A 41 -7.27 -20.84 -0.62
C MET A 41 -5.95 -21.52 -0.96
N PHE A 42 -4.96 -20.75 -1.44
CA PHE A 42 -3.61 -21.24 -1.70
C PHE A 42 -3.00 -21.85 -0.43
N PHE A 43 -3.02 -21.13 0.70
CA PHE A 43 -2.48 -21.64 1.95
C PHE A 43 -3.25 -22.85 2.49
N ALA A 44 -4.57 -22.88 2.35
CA ALA A 44 -5.37 -24.06 2.71
C ALA A 44 -4.97 -25.30 1.89
N CYS A 45 -4.85 -25.15 0.57
CA CYS A 45 -4.43 -26.23 -0.33
C CYS A 45 -3.00 -26.70 -0.05
N VAL A 46 -2.07 -25.77 0.18
CA VAL A 46 -0.68 -26.10 0.53
C VAL A 46 -0.63 -26.85 1.86
N GLY A 47 -1.40 -26.41 2.86
CA GLY A 47 -1.53 -27.10 4.14
C GLY A 47 -2.06 -28.53 4.01
N MET A 48 -3.01 -28.77 3.09
CA MET A 48 -3.54 -30.12 2.82
C MET A 48 -2.53 -31.04 2.11
N ILE A 49 -1.73 -30.49 1.19
CA ILE A 49 -0.66 -31.24 0.50
C ILE A 49 0.50 -31.56 1.45
N LEU A 50 0.76 -30.68 2.41
CA LEU A 50 1.89 -30.79 3.33
C LEU A 50 1.57 -31.79 4.45
N HIS A 51 2.24 -32.94 4.45
CA HIS A 51 2.09 -33.91 5.53
C HIS A 51 2.94 -33.50 6.75
N PRO A 52 2.34 -33.10 7.89
CA PRO A 52 3.08 -32.51 9.02
C PRO A 52 4.08 -33.48 9.65
N MET A 53 3.75 -34.78 9.74
CA MET A 53 4.66 -35.79 10.27
C MET A 53 5.88 -36.02 9.37
N PHE A 54 5.73 -35.85 8.05
CA PHE A 54 6.88 -35.95 7.13
C PHE A 54 7.82 -34.76 7.30
N LEU A 55 7.25 -33.57 7.54
CA LEU A 55 7.99 -32.34 7.75
C LEU A 55 8.86 -32.40 8.99
N ILE A 56 8.31 -32.85 10.12
CA ILE A 56 9.04 -32.95 11.40
C ILE A 56 10.16 -33.98 11.29
N ARG A 57 9.88 -35.14 10.68
CA ARG A 57 10.87 -36.22 10.54
C ARG A 57 12.01 -35.89 9.59
N ASN A 58 11.77 -35.07 8.56
CA ASN A 58 12.78 -34.64 7.60
C ASN A 58 13.16 -33.16 7.79
N ALA A 59 12.88 -32.57 8.96
CA ALA A 59 13.08 -31.15 9.20
C ALA A 59 14.53 -30.72 8.97
N GLY A 60 15.50 -31.57 9.34
CA GLY A 60 16.93 -31.32 9.10
C GLY A 60 17.28 -31.23 7.61
N GLU A 61 16.80 -32.18 6.80
CA GLU A 61 17.00 -32.20 5.35
C GLU A 61 16.37 -30.97 4.68
N ILE A 62 15.16 -30.61 5.09
CA ILE A 62 14.45 -29.43 4.58
C ILE A 62 15.21 -28.16 4.94
N LEU A 63 15.66 -28.03 6.19
CA LEU A 63 16.37 -26.86 6.66
C LEU A 63 17.73 -26.69 5.96
N SER A 64 18.44 -27.81 5.73
CA SER A 64 19.69 -27.82 4.95
C SER A 64 19.45 -27.35 3.51
N MET A 65 18.43 -27.90 2.83
CA MET A 65 18.01 -27.46 1.50
C MET A 65 17.67 -25.97 1.46
N VAL A 66 16.88 -25.50 2.43
CA VAL A 66 16.51 -24.09 2.57
C VAL A 66 17.75 -23.21 2.73
N LEU A 67 18.63 -23.54 3.67
CA LEU A 67 19.87 -22.80 3.93
C LEU A 67 20.77 -22.76 2.70
N MET A 68 20.88 -23.87 1.97
CA MET A 68 21.65 -23.95 0.74
C MET A 68 21.06 -23.05 -0.34
N ILE A 69 19.74 -23.08 -0.55
CA ILE A 69 19.04 -22.21 -1.53
C ILE A 69 19.21 -20.73 -1.15
N VAL A 70 19.02 -20.38 0.13
CA VAL A 70 19.24 -19.02 0.65
C VAL A 70 20.68 -18.62 0.39
N GLY A 71 21.65 -19.44 0.82
CA GLY A 71 23.08 -19.15 0.72
C GLY A 71 23.51 -18.89 -0.72
N ILE A 72 23.11 -19.75 -1.65
CA ILE A 72 23.39 -19.56 -3.09
C ILE A 72 22.77 -18.25 -3.58
N LYS A 73 21.48 -18.01 -3.31
CA LYS A 73 20.77 -16.82 -3.80
C LYS A 73 21.35 -15.52 -3.24
N THR A 74 21.65 -15.50 -1.95
CA THR A 74 22.25 -14.35 -1.26
C THR A 74 23.67 -14.12 -1.72
N MET A 75 24.47 -15.16 -1.90
CA MET A 75 25.84 -15.03 -2.41
C MET A 75 25.83 -14.49 -3.84
N SER A 76 25.02 -15.07 -4.73
CA SER A 76 24.87 -14.59 -6.11
C SER A 76 24.44 -13.12 -6.16
N MET A 77 23.46 -12.71 -5.34
CA MET A 77 23.02 -11.31 -5.30
C MET A 77 24.10 -10.37 -4.75
N THR A 78 24.82 -10.80 -3.71
CA THR A 78 25.91 -10.00 -3.13
C THR A 78 27.04 -9.80 -4.13
N VAL A 79 27.39 -10.83 -4.90
CA VAL A 79 28.38 -10.75 -5.98
C VAL A 79 27.95 -9.76 -7.05
N VAL A 80 26.70 -9.85 -7.53
CA VAL A 80 26.15 -8.94 -8.54
C VAL A 80 26.15 -7.49 -8.04
N MET A 81 25.77 -7.25 -6.78
CA MET A 81 25.74 -5.89 -6.22
C MET A 81 27.13 -5.30 -5.96
N THR A 82 28.09 -6.16 -5.61
CA THR A 82 29.51 -5.76 -5.48
C THR A 82 30.06 -5.35 -6.84
N PHE A 83 29.69 -6.06 -7.91
CA PHE A 83 30.06 -5.71 -9.28
C PHE A 83 29.56 -4.31 -9.69
N PHE A 84 28.36 -3.93 -9.25
CA PHE A 84 27.77 -2.60 -9.51
C PHE A 84 28.26 -1.49 -8.55
N ARG A 85 29.23 -1.76 -7.65
CA ARG A 85 29.77 -0.80 -6.64
C ARG A 85 28.69 -0.10 -5.80
N ILE A 86 27.59 -0.78 -5.49
CA ILE A 86 26.53 -0.22 -4.65
C ILE A 86 26.95 -0.28 -3.17
N SER A 87 26.61 0.76 -2.39
CA SER A 87 26.87 0.78 -0.94
C SER A 87 26.31 -0.49 -0.26
N PRO A 88 27.11 -1.19 0.58
CA PRO A 88 26.76 -2.52 1.10
C PRO A 88 25.46 -2.53 1.90
N ARG A 89 25.08 -1.41 2.53
CA ARG A 89 23.79 -1.26 3.24
C ARG A 89 22.59 -1.31 2.29
N LYS A 90 22.67 -0.62 1.14
CA LYS A 90 21.60 -0.63 0.13
C LYS A 90 21.53 -1.99 -0.57
N ALA A 91 22.70 -2.56 -0.85
CA ALA A 91 22.81 -3.90 -1.41
C ALA A 91 22.15 -4.94 -0.50
N LEU A 92 22.45 -4.93 0.81
CA LEU A 92 21.86 -5.86 1.76
C LEU A 92 20.33 -5.73 1.83
N MET A 93 19.79 -4.51 1.87
CA MET A 93 18.32 -4.33 1.88
C MET A 93 17.67 -4.84 0.60
N ALA A 94 18.26 -4.58 -0.55
CA ALA A 94 17.75 -5.09 -1.82
C ALA A 94 17.89 -6.61 -1.93
N ALA A 95 19.01 -7.19 -1.50
CA ALA A 95 19.23 -8.63 -1.49
C ALA A 95 18.25 -9.36 -0.56
N VAL A 96 17.95 -8.79 0.62
CA VAL A 96 16.92 -9.32 1.54
C VAL A 96 15.54 -9.27 0.88
N GLY A 97 15.20 -8.18 0.19
CA GLY A 97 13.95 -8.08 -0.59
C GLY A 97 13.84 -9.11 -1.72
N LEU A 98 14.93 -9.38 -2.43
CA LEU A 98 14.97 -10.40 -3.50
C LEU A 98 15.08 -11.83 -2.97
N CYS A 99 15.59 -12.03 -1.76
CA CYS A 99 15.75 -13.36 -1.17
C CYS A 99 14.39 -14.04 -0.97
N GLN A 100 13.31 -13.27 -0.80
CA GLN A 100 11.98 -13.79 -0.58
C GLN A 100 11.55 -14.72 -1.72
N ILE A 101 11.20 -15.95 -1.35
CA ILE A 101 10.60 -16.92 -2.25
C ILE A 101 9.10 -16.64 -2.29
N GLY A 102 8.58 -16.35 -3.48
CA GLY A 102 7.17 -16.05 -3.69
C GLY A 102 6.32 -17.30 -3.87
N GLU A 103 5.00 -17.13 -3.76
CA GLU A 103 3.98 -18.17 -3.96
C GLU A 103 4.08 -18.85 -5.33
N LEU A 104 4.63 -18.13 -6.32
CA LEU A 104 4.93 -18.62 -7.67
C LEU A 104 5.88 -19.83 -7.68
N ALA A 105 6.79 -19.94 -6.70
CA ALA A 105 7.70 -21.09 -6.61
C ALA A 105 6.93 -22.41 -6.36
N LEU A 106 5.79 -22.33 -5.67
CA LEU A 106 4.97 -23.50 -5.39
C LEU A 106 4.25 -23.98 -6.66
N ILE A 107 3.72 -23.05 -7.44
CA ILE A 107 3.13 -23.33 -8.76
C ILE A 107 4.18 -23.95 -9.68
N PHE A 108 5.40 -23.38 -9.72
CA PHE A 108 6.51 -23.95 -10.46
C PHE A 108 6.82 -25.39 -10.05
N MET A 109 6.89 -25.68 -8.74
CA MET A 109 7.16 -27.03 -8.25
C MET A 109 6.06 -28.04 -8.59
N ILE A 110 4.78 -27.63 -8.55
CA ILE A 110 3.67 -28.48 -8.98
C ILE A 110 3.84 -28.84 -10.46
N LYS A 111 4.19 -27.86 -11.31
CA LYS A 111 4.41 -28.12 -12.74
C LYS A 111 5.67 -28.95 -12.99
N ALA A 112 6.75 -28.71 -12.25
CA ALA A 112 7.97 -29.50 -12.35
C ALA A 112 7.73 -30.97 -11.98
N HIS A 113 6.89 -31.24 -10.96
CA HIS A 113 6.44 -32.59 -10.63
C HIS A 113 5.52 -33.17 -11.71
N ALA A 114 4.59 -32.38 -12.27
CA ALA A 114 3.72 -32.81 -13.36
C ALA A 114 4.49 -33.18 -14.63
N SER A 115 5.61 -32.52 -14.90
CA SER A 115 6.54 -32.85 -15.99
C SER A 115 7.49 -34.02 -15.66
N GLN A 116 7.30 -34.71 -14.53
CA GLN A 116 8.17 -35.79 -14.02
C GLN A 116 9.65 -35.42 -13.85
N LEU A 117 9.98 -34.12 -13.83
CA LEU A 117 11.36 -33.64 -13.61
C LEU A 117 11.81 -33.82 -12.16
N VAL A 118 10.86 -33.98 -11.24
CA VAL A 118 11.11 -34.00 -9.80
C VAL A 118 10.43 -35.21 -9.18
N SER A 119 11.22 -36.04 -8.49
CA SER A 119 10.70 -37.17 -7.72
C SER A 119 9.78 -36.72 -6.58
N ARG A 120 8.79 -37.54 -6.23
CA ARG A 120 7.82 -37.25 -5.17
C ARG A 120 8.46 -36.81 -3.85
N ARG A 121 9.58 -37.44 -3.46
CA ARG A 121 10.33 -37.06 -2.25
C ARG A 121 10.87 -35.63 -2.33
N THR A 122 11.52 -35.28 -3.43
CA THR A 122 12.07 -33.94 -3.67
C THR A 122 10.97 -32.88 -3.77
N TYR A 123 9.84 -33.22 -4.38
CA TYR A 123 8.66 -32.36 -4.42
C TYR A 123 8.16 -32.02 -3.01
N LEU A 124 7.97 -33.03 -2.14
CA LEU A 124 7.55 -32.83 -0.75
C LEU A 124 8.55 -31.98 0.05
N LEU A 125 9.86 -32.21 -0.12
CA LEU A 125 10.90 -31.40 0.53
C LEU A 125 10.86 -29.94 0.08
N PHE A 126 10.71 -29.69 -1.22
CA PHE A 126 10.62 -28.34 -1.78
C PHE A 126 9.34 -27.60 -1.35
N VAL A 127 8.19 -28.26 -1.37
CA VAL A 127 6.94 -27.68 -0.89
C VAL A 127 7.02 -27.33 0.60
N GLY A 128 7.66 -28.19 1.41
CA GLY A 128 7.95 -27.89 2.81
C GLY A 128 8.88 -26.69 2.99
N ALA A 129 9.97 -26.64 2.22
CA ALA A 129 10.90 -25.51 2.21
C ALA A 129 10.21 -24.18 1.86
N ILE A 130 9.40 -24.17 0.79
CA ILE A 130 8.63 -22.99 0.36
C ILE A 130 7.61 -22.59 1.43
N SER A 131 6.91 -23.56 2.04
CA SER A 131 5.94 -23.29 3.12
C SER A 131 6.60 -22.63 4.33
N VAL A 132 7.76 -23.13 4.77
CA VAL A 132 8.56 -22.51 5.86
C VAL A 132 9.00 -21.10 5.48
N PHE A 133 9.43 -20.89 4.25
CA PHE A 133 9.81 -19.56 3.75
C PHE A 133 8.65 -18.56 3.75
N LEU A 134 7.48 -18.98 3.27
CA LEU A 134 6.27 -18.15 3.25
C LEU A 134 5.80 -17.83 4.67
N ALA A 135 5.82 -18.81 5.57
CA ALA A 135 5.48 -18.62 6.98
C ALA A 135 6.46 -17.65 7.66
N CYS A 136 7.77 -17.84 7.46
CA CYS A 136 8.81 -16.97 7.99
C CYS A 136 8.66 -15.54 7.47
N SER A 137 8.44 -15.38 6.16
CA SER A 137 8.22 -14.07 5.53
C SER A 137 6.96 -13.38 6.04
N SER A 138 5.85 -14.12 6.19
CA SER A 138 4.59 -13.60 6.73
C SER A 138 4.76 -13.11 8.17
N VAL A 139 5.46 -13.88 9.01
CA VAL A 139 5.78 -13.47 10.39
C VAL A 139 6.69 -12.25 10.41
N PHE A 140 7.74 -12.22 9.58
CA PHE A 140 8.65 -11.08 9.48
C PHE A 140 7.92 -9.81 9.05
N ASN A 141 7.10 -9.89 7.99
CA ASN A 141 6.31 -8.76 7.52
C ASN A 141 5.30 -8.30 8.59
N ARG A 142 4.65 -9.23 9.31
CA ARG A 142 3.78 -8.87 10.45
C ARG A 142 4.54 -8.13 11.54
N ARG A 143 5.77 -8.53 11.88
CA ARG A 143 6.62 -7.84 12.87
C ARG A 143 7.04 -6.45 12.39
N VAL A 144 7.42 -6.31 11.11
CA VAL A 144 7.78 -5.02 10.50
C VAL A 144 6.57 -4.08 10.41
N VAL A 145 5.40 -4.59 10.02
CA VAL A 145 4.14 -3.83 9.99
C VAL A 145 3.75 -3.38 11.40
N LEU A 146 3.85 -4.24 12.41
CA LEU A 146 3.57 -3.86 13.80
C LEU A 146 4.56 -2.81 14.32
N ALA A 147 5.83 -2.91 13.94
CA ALA A 147 6.83 -1.88 14.25
C ALA A 147 6.52 -0.54 13.54
N ARG A 148 6.03 -0.57 12.30
CA ARG A 148 5.57 0.61 11.54
C ARG A 148 4.28 1.20 12.11
N GLN A 149 3.36 0.36 12.58
CA GLN A 149 2.08 0.79 13.16
C GLN A 149 2.30 1.61 14.42
N LYS A 150 3.30 1.24 15.25
CA LYS A 150 3.76 2.06 16.38
C LYS A 150 4.25 3.45 15.98
N SER A 151 4.75 3.61 14.75
CA SER A 151 5.24 4.89 14.21
C SER A 151 4.15 5.71 13.49
N ILE A 152 3.07 5.07 13.03
CA ILE A 152 1.94 5.71 12.31
C ILE A 152 0.84 6.20 13.26
N TYR A 153 0.77 5.69 14.50
CA TYR A 153 -0.02 6.32 15.57
C TYR A 153 0.67 7.54 16.22
N ARG A 154 1.82 7.98 15.70
CA ARG A 154 2.21 9.39 15.78
C ARG A 154 1.50 10.13 14.65
N LEU A 155 0.17 10.13 14.67
CA LEU A 155 -0.55 11.22 14.05
C LEU A 155 -0.01 12.48 14.75
N PRO A 156 0.52 13.48 14.02
CA PRO A 156 0.25 14.83 14.46
C PRO A 156 -1.26 14.84 14.56
N LEU A 157 -1.79 14.93 15.78
CA LEU A 157 -3.04 15.65 15.94
C LEU A 157 -2.85 16.86 15.04
N THR A 158 -3.64 16.96 13.96
CA THR A 158 -3.90 18.24 13.37
C THR A 158 -4.29 19.07 14.57
N GLN A 159 -3.30 19.83 15.05
CA GLN A 159 -3.48 20.99 15.87
C GLN A 159 -4.61 21.67 15.14
N ASP A 160 -5.78 21.62 15.76
CA ASP A 160 -6.93 22.40 15.38
C ASP A 160 -6.36 23.80 15.28
N LYS A 161 -5.94 24.17 14.06
CA LYS A 161 -5.54 25.53 13.77
C LYS A 161 -6.84 26.24 14.09
N PRO A 162 -6.87 27.18 15.05
CA PRO A 162 -8.03 28.03 15.15
C PRO A 162 -8.05 28.90 13.88
N ILE A 163 -8.54 28.35 12.77
CA ILE A 163 -8.93 29.08 11.57
C ILE A 163 -10.28 29.74 11.88
N GLU A 164 -10.36 30.47 13.00
CA GLU A 164 -11.59 31.12 13.48
C GLU A 164 -11.31 32.14 14.60
N GLN A 165 -10.05 32.55 14.83
CA GLN A 165 -9.77 33.67 15.75
C GLN A 165 -9.11 34.88 15.07
N HIS A 166 -8.37 34.68 13.96
CA HIS A 166 -7.91 35.81 13.15
C HIS A 166 -8.97 36.32 12.17
N ARG A 167 -9.84 35.46 11.63
CA ARG A 167 -10.89 35.91 10.70
C ARG A 167 -12.02 36.66 11.40
N ILE A 168 -12.36 36.30 12.64
CA ILE A 168 -13.40 37.02 13.41
C ILE A 168 -12.90 38.41 13.86
N ALA A 169 -11.60 38.60 14.09
CA ALA A 169 -11.04 39.92 14.42
C ALA A 169 -11.11 40.88 13.23
N ASP A 170 -10.76 40.43 12.01
CA ASP A 170 -10.89 41.23 10.79
C ASP A 170 -12.36 41.55 10.44
N VAL A 171 -13.26 40.57 10.59
CA VAL A 171 -14.70 40.79 10.33
C VAL A 171 -15.32 41.74 11.37
N LYS A 172 -14.87 41.69 12.65
CA LYS A 172 -15.34 42.61 13.68
C LYS A 172 -14.76 44.03 13.54
N SER A 173 -13.57 44.15 12.95
CA SER A 173 -12.95 45.44 12.63
C SER A 173 -13.65 46.12 11.44
N GLN A 174 -13.99 45.37 10.40
CA GLN A 174 -14.76 45.90 9.26
C GLN A 174 -16.22 46.21 9.61
N GLN A 175 -16.85 45.47 10.52
CA GLN A 175 -18.22 45.76 10.98
C GLN A 175 -18.31 47.06 11.80
N HIS A 176 -17.24 47.45 12.52
CA HIS A 176 -17.19 48.69 13.30
C HIS A 176 -16.90 49.95 12.45
N GLU A 177 -16.14 49.82 11.35
CA GLU A 177 -15.91 50.93 10.40
C GLU A 177 -17.11 51.19 9.48
N GLY A 178 -17.83 50.13 9.05
CA GLY A 178 -19.02 50.28 8.19
C GLY A 178 -20.23 50.93 8.88
N SER A 179 -20.40 50.72 10.19
CA SER A 179 -21.51 51.32 10.95
C SER A 179 -21.26 52.77 11.37
N SER A 180 -20.00 53.22 11.41
CA SER A 180 -19.65 54.61 11.74
C SER A 180 -19.66 55.50 10.49
N ALA A 181 -19.28 54.96 9.31
CA ALA A 181 -19.35 55.68 8.04
C ALA A 181 -20.80 55.91 7.52
N PHE A 182 -21.76 55.09 7.97
CA PHE A 182 -23.17 55.24 7.59
C PHE A 182 -23.90 56.32 8.40
N LEU A 183 -23.44 56.64 9.63
CA LEU A 183 -24.03 57.71 10.46
C LEU A 183 -23.47 59.11 10.15
N ASP A 184 -22.34 59.22 9.46
CA ASP A 184 -21.78 60.52 9.04
C ASP A 184 -22.22 60.94 7.61
N SER A 185 -22.66 59.99 6.78
CA SER A 185 -23.13 60.30 5.41
C SER A 185 -24.58 60.80 5.36
N GLU A 186 -25.38 60.52 6.39
CA GLU A 186 -26.77 61.02 6.48
C GLU A 186 -26.92 62.37 7.21
N LYS A 187 -25.82 62.96 7.72
CA LYS A 187 -25.88 64.22 8.48
C LYS A 187 -25.44 65.47 7.69
N GLY A 188 -25.13 65.31 6.41
CA GLY A 188 -24.52 66.35 5.56
C GLY A 188 -25.39 66.89 4.43
N LYS A 189 -26.68 66.55 4.36
CA LYS A 189 -27.51 66.91 3.18
C LYS A 189 -28.91 67.44 3.49
N ASP A 190 -29.09 68.09 4.64
CA ASP A 190 -30.35 68.73 5.02
C ASP A 190 -30.17 70.24 5.17
N SER A 191 -29.73 70.91 4.11
CA SER A 191 -29.87 72.36 4.00
C SER A 191 -30.13 72.76 2.56
N PHE A 192 -31.31 72.37 2.05
CA PHE A 192 -31.96 73.20 1.03
C PHE A 192 -33.48 73.05 1.08
N SER A 193 -34.11 74.15 1.47
CA SER A 193 -35.55 74.33 1.58
C SER A 193 -36.23 74.28 0.21
N PRO A 194 -37.40 73.63 0.05
CA PRO A 194 -38.34 73.99 -0.99
C PRO A 194 -39.51 74.75 -0.38
N SER A 195 -39.57 76.03 -0.73
CA SER A 195 -40.72 76.87 -0.60
C SER A 195 -41.87 76.35 -1.48
N ARG A 196 -43.04 76.27 -0.86
CA ARG A 196 -44.38 76.61 -1.39
C ARG A 196 -45.07 75.71 -2.44
N ARG A 197 -46.30 75.37 -1.99
CA ARG A 197 -47.62 75.39 -2.67
C ARG A 197 -48.01 74.14 -3.46
N HIS A 198 -49.01 73.43 -2.91
CA HIS A 198 -50.46 73.52 -3.28
C HIS A 198 -50.72 72.71 -4.55
N GLN A 199 -51.73 71.86 -4.66
CA GLN A 199 -52.95 71.64 -3.88
C GLN A 199 -53.63 70.38 -4.47
N VAL A 200 -54.44 69.71 -3.66
CA VAL A 200 -55.78 69.14 -4.00
C VAL A 200 -55.84 67.94 -4.97
N SER A 201 -56.31 66.80 -4.45
CA SER A 201 -57.68 66.28 -4.64
C SER A 201 -57.77 64.94 -3.88
N LYS A 202 -58.38 64.85 -2.70
CA LYS A 202 -59.80 64.58 -2.40
C LYS A 202 -60.53 63.64 -3.37
N ASN A 203 -61.10 62.61 -2.73
CA ASN A 203 -62.12 61.63 -3.14
C ASN A 203 -61.70 60.49 -4.06
#